data_AF-A0AAW0ZG71-F1
#
_entry.id   AF-A0AAW0ZG71-F1
#
_cell.length_a   1.000
_cell.length_b   1.000
_cell.length_c   1.000
_cell.angle_alpha   90.00
_cell.angle_beta   90.00
_cell.angle_gamma   90.00
#
_symmetry.space_group_name_H-M   'P 1'
#
loop_
_entity.id
_entity.type
_entity.pdbx_description
1 polymer ?
#
loop_
_entity_poly.entity_id
_entity_poly.type
_entity_poly.pdbx_seq_one_letter_code
_entity_poly.pdbx_strand_id
1 'polypeptide(L)'
;MPKLNKLLVTSIIADIRECVHVSNEIYSWLGDIEHLSWKFPTKAAKGINAMEIVREHDGTAGEFYILLLELAYDRIHFVLRLIVEFMDKFPFVEDFFSEAGCVSRSNQISLASLLRLVWDRLKTMPDSISRRMVKNSGNETGKTFEASKVSQSSQASSTVNYCESCTLAGKAILQAINAIEQVFLENKLISVAATERDECKNDIYEKTQWAVMSRLTKGIGTDVETALMMANESNLRAQADRRDHDHAIRQLRASLTMQEKRTDALHAENFELKNLLEDAKEERERDARESEALKERNETLKETLENIRRQMSMLDKYKKKVLYRGAGENNILQSQAVTLAESKLELEKTVIGLRKEIVDTRDAYLEAERRCRALLDESCKRNESLKEDYEGTVARLQQEIASLRDSLISIGRENERARNANDGGTIKTNREDTVLKPEDDPVADMTQQLISNREKIEMLSRQNDRLSKTLCRLREYRGQVTTNRSNK
;
A
#
# COMPACT_ATOMS: atom_id res chain seq x y z
N MET A 1 -35.76 4.48 20.17
CA MET A 1 -34.85 3.67 19.35
C MET A 1 -35.63 3.00 18.23
N PRO A 2 -35.17 3.06 16.97
CA PRO A 2 -35.83 2.36 15.87
C PRO A 2 -35.83 0.85 16.15
N LYS A 3 -37.00 0.22 16.06
CA LYS A 3 -37.14 -1.23 16.21
C LYS A 3 -36.47 -1.89 15.00
N LEU A 4 -35.55 -2.81 15.27
CA LEU A 4 -34.91 -3.59 14.21
C LEU A 4 -35.93 -4.41 13.43
N ASN A 5 -35.75 -4.46 12.12
CA ASN A 5 -36.59 -5.23 11.22
C ASN A 5 -36.41 -6.73 11.54
N LYS A 6 -37.42 -7.32 12.17
CA LYS A 6 -37.41 -8.72 12.61
C LYS A 6 -37.15 -9.69 11.45
N LEU A 7 -37.66 -9.39 10.26
CA LEU A 7 -37.47 -10.23 9.07
C LEU A 7 -36.00 -10.26 8.64
N LEU A 8 -35.36 -9.08 8.62
CA LEU A 8 -33.95 -8.95 8.28
C LEU A 8 -33.04 -9.68 9.28
N VAL A 9 -33.30 -9.48 10.59
CA VAL A 9 -32.56 -10.18 11.66
C VAL A 9 -32.69 -11.69 11.53
N THR A 10 -33.90 -12.18 11.27
CA THR A 10 -34.16 -13.63 11.09
C THR A 10 -33.45 -14.17 9.86
N SER A 11 -33.41 -13.40 8.77
CA SER A 11 -32.69 -13.75 7.55
C SER A 11 -31.19 -13.89 7.80
N ILE A 12 -30.57 -12.91 8.46
CA ILE A 12 -29.11 -12.93 8.74
C ILE A 12 -28.75 -14.12 9.65
N ILE A 13 -29.58 -14.41 10.66
CA ILE A 13 -29.37 -15.59 11.52
C ILE A 13 -29.47 -16.89 10.72
N ALA A 14 -30.40 -16.98 9.78
CA ALA A 14 -30.52 -18.13 8.88
C ALA A 14 -29.28 -18.26 7.98
N ASP A 15 -28.77 -17.16 7.44
CA ASP A 15 -27.54 -17.13 6.62
C ASP A 15 -26.32 -17.57 7.42
N ILE A 16 -26.15 -17.10 8.67
CA ILE A 16 -25.07 -17.53 9.56
C ILE A 16 -25.15 -19.03 9.84
N ARG A 17 -26.35 -19.54 10.14
CA ARG A 17 -26.58 -20.96 10.42
C ARG A 17 -26.21 -21.83 9.21
N GLU A 18 -26.59 -21.40 8.01
CA GLU A 18 -26.27 -22.11 6.78
C GLU A 18 -24.76 -22.12 6.52
N CYS A 19 -24.07 -20.99 6.72
CA CYS A 19 -22.62 -20.92 6.59
C CYS A 19 -21.91 -21.88 7.57
N VAL A 20 -22.42 -22.00 8.80
CA VAL A 20 -21.90 -22.96 9.80
C VAL A 20 -22.14 -24.40 9.34
N HIS A 21 -23.31 -24.70 8.77
CA HIS A 21 -23.60 -26.03 8.25
C HIS A 21 -22.69 -26.41 7.07
N VAL A 22 -22.60 -25.54 6.06
CA VAL A 22 -21.74 -25.74 4.89
C VAL A 22 -20.28 -25.90 5.32
N SER A 23 -19.73 -24.99 6.14
CA SER A 23 -18.34 -25.09 6.60
C SER A 23 -18.04 -26.42 7.30
N ASN A 24 -18.92 -26.89 8.19
CA ASN A 24 -18.77 -28.20 8.83
C ASN A 24 -18.75 -29.35 7.83
N GLU A 25 -19.58 -29.27 6.78
CA GLU A 25 -19.52 -30.26 5.71
C GLU A 25 -18.17 -30.19 4.98
N ILE A 26 -17.71 -29.02 4.52
CA ILE A 26 -16.41 -28.91 3.82
C ILE A 26 -15.26 -29.46 4.68
N TYR A 27 -15.28 -29.16 5.99
CA TYR A 27 -14.30 -29.69 6.93
C TYR A 27 -14.26 -31.21 6.99
N SER A 28 -15.41 -31.88 6.89
CA SER A 28 -15.46 -33.35 6.90
C SER A 28 -14.71 -33.98 5.71
N TRP A 29 -14.55 -33.23 4.61
CA TRP A 29 -13.77 -33.65 3.43
C TRP A 29 -12.30 -33.23 3.50
N LEU A 30 -12.04 -32.04 4.04
CA LEU A 30 -10.71 -31.46 4.03
C LEU A 30 -9.81 -32.01 5.14
N GLY A 31 -10.36 -32.33 6.31
CA GLY A 31 -9.60 -32.66 7.52
C GLY A 31 -9.34 -31.45 8.40
N ASP A 32 -8.47 -31.57 9.40
CA ASP A 32 -8.15 -30.47 10.31
C ASP A 32 -7.32 -29.38 9.61
N ILE A 33 -7.99 -28.31 9.20
CA ILE A 33 -7.38 -27.08 8.68
C ILE A 33 -7.52 -25.96 9.70
N GLU A 34 -6.39 -25.37 10.09
CA GLU A 34 -6.35 -24.21 10.97
C GLU A 34 -6.52 -22.91 10.18
N HIS A 35 -7.68 -22.27 10.32
CA HIS A 35 -7.87 -20.90 9.89
C HIS A 35 -8.31 -20.04 11.08
N LEU A 36 -7.73 -18.85 11.19
CA LEU A 36 -8.11 -17.86 12.18
C LEU A 36 -9.41 -17.16 11.78
N SER A 37 -10.23 -16.82 12.77
CA SER A 37 -11.43 -16.00 12.56
C SER A 37 -11.05 -14.56 12.26
N TRP A 38 -11.80 -13.93 11.36
CA TRP A 38 -11.66 -12.50 11.07
C TRP A 38 -12.12 -11.67 12.27
N LYS A 39 -13.26 -12.04 12.88
CA LYS A 39 -13.80 -11.33 14.05
C LYS A 39 -13.00 -11.58 15.32
N PHE A 40 -12.45 -12.78 15.48
CA PHE A 40 -11.64 -13.17 16.64
C PHE A 40 -10.27 -13.69 16.17
N PRO A 41 -9.33 -12.79 15.82
CA PRO A 41 -8.06 -13.15 15.17
C PRO A 41 -7.18 -14.12 15.96
N THR A 42 -7.38 -14.23 17.27
CA THR A 42 -6.64 -15.14 18.16
C THR A 42 -7.28 -16.52 18.31
N LYS A 43 -8.43 -16.77 17.68
CA LYS A 43 -9.17 -18.03 17.77
C LYS A 43 -9.30 -18.68 16.40
N ALA A 44 -9.15 -20.01 16.36
CA ALA A 44 -9.47 -20.79 15.18
C ALA A 44 -10.97 -20.64 14.86
N ALA A 45 -11.29 -20.33 13.60
CA ALA A 45 -12.65 -20.09 13.13
C ALA A 45 -13.57 -21.30 13.34
N LYS A 46 -13.02 -22.53 13.28
CA LYS A 46 -13.68 -23.80 13.64
C LYS A 46 -14.13 -23.85 15.10
N GLY A 47 -13.32 -23.29 16.01
CA GLY A 47 -13.59 -23.30 17.45
C GLY A 47 -14.64 -22.28 17.91
N ILE A 48 -15.21 -21.50 16.99
CA ILE A 48 -16.16 -20.43 17.30
C ILE A 48 -17.58 -20.91 17.05
N ASN A 49 -18.34 -21.03 18.14
CA ASN A 49 -19.75 -21.34 18.08
C ASN A 49 -20.59 -20.07 17.83
N ALA A 50 -20.68 -19.66 16.56
CA ALA A 50 -21.41 -18.45 16.18
C ALA A 50 -22.86 -18.42 16.68
N MET A 51 -23.52 -19.58 16.76
CA MET A 51 -24.92 -19.69 17.24
C MET A 51 -25.06 -19.60 18.77
N GLU A 52 -24.00 -19.87 19.52
CA GLU A 52 -23.94 -19.62 20.97
C GLU A 52 -23.74 -18.13 21.23
N ILE A 53 -22.83 -17.48 20.51
CA ILE A 53 -22.61 -16.02 20.59
C ILE A 53 -23.89 -15.24 20.28
N VAL A 54 -24.66 -15.66 19.28
CA VAL A 54 -25.96 -15.03 18.95
C VAL A 54 -27.01 -15.26 20.06
N ARG A 55 -26.96 -16.38 20.77
CA ARG A 55 -27.92 -16.71 21.84
C ARG A 55 -27.60 -16.02 23.17
N GLU A 56 -26.32 -15.83 23.46
CA GLU A 56 -25.83 -15.26 24.73
C GLU A 56 -25.75 -13.74 24.73
N HIS A 57 -25.99 -13.08 23.59
CA HIS A 57 -25.93 -11.63 23.50
C HIS A 57 -27.06 -10.95 24.30
N ASP A 58 -26.67 -10.10 25.24
CA ASP A 58 -27.53 -9.34 26.16
C ASP A 58 -27.53 -7.82 25.90
N GLY A 59 -26.78 -7.36 24.89
CA GLY A 59 -26.68 -5.94 24.52
C GLY A 59 -27.91 -5.35 23.84
N THR A 60 -27.81 -4.07 23.48
CA THR A 60 -28.85 -3.32 22.80
C THR A 60 -29.16 -3.88 21.40
N ALA A 61 -30.33 -3.52 20.85
CA ALA A 61 -30.73 -3.98 19.52
C ALA A 61 -29.71 -3.57 18.43
N GLY A 62 -29.15 -2.36 18.52
CA GLY A 62 -28.12 -1.88 17.59
C GLY A 62 -26.83 -2.71 17.66
N GLU A 63 -26.36 -3.01 18.87
CA GLU A 63 -25.18 -3.88 19.09
C GLU A 63 -25.44 -5.30 18.56
N PHE A 64 -26.65 -5.83 18.76
CA PHE A 64 -27.03 -7.14 18.23
C PHE A 64 -27.00 -7.18 16.70
N TYR A 65 -27.41 -6.11 16.03
CA TYR A 65 -27.38 -6.05 14.57
C TYR A 65 -25.95 -5.99 14.03
N ILE A 66 -25.08 -5.18 14.64
CA ILE A 66 -23.66 -5.11 14.27
C ILE A 66 -23.01 -6.47 14.50
N LEU A 67 -23.26 -7.11 15.65
CA LEU A 67 -22.78 -8.45 15.96
C LEU A 67 -23.14 -9.46 14.85
N LEU A 68 -24.40 -9.45 14.40
CA LEU A 68 -24.91 -10.34 13.35
C LEU A 68 -24.21 -10.10 12.01
N LEU A 69 -23.99 -8.85 11.61
CA LEU A 69 -23.28 -8.54 10.37
C LEU A 69 -21.82 -8.99 10.41
N GLU A 70 -21.13 -8.74 11.52
CA GLU A 70 -19.74 -9.17 11.71
C GLU A 70 -19.61 -10.69 11.74
N LEU A 71 -20.55 -11.39 12.39
CA LEU A 71 -20.58 -12.87 12.39
C LEU A 71 -20.90 -13.44 11.01
N ALA A 72 -21.84 -12.83 10.28
CA ALA A 72 -22.15 -13.23 8.91
C ALA A 72 -20.91 -13.08 8.02
N TYR A 73 -20.25 -11.91 8.06
CA TYR A 73 -19.03 -11.67 7.31
C TYR A 73 -17.91 -12.66 7.65
N ASP A 74 -17.65 -12.88 8.94
CA ASP A 74 -16.66 -13.86 9.43
C ASP A 74 -16.94 -15.27 8.89
N ARG A 75 -18.20 -15.73 8.94
CA ARG A 75 -18.58 -17.07 8.46
C ARG A 75 -18.51 -17.19 6.94
N ILE A 76 -18.92 -16.16 6.19
CA ILE A 76 -18.82 -16.15 4.72
C ILE A 76 -17.37 -16.23 4.29
N HIS A 77 -16.52 -15.39 4.88
CA HIS A 77 -15.09 -15.35 4.58
C HIS A 77 -14.42 -16.70 4.90
N PHE A 78 -14.82 -17.34 6.00
CA PHE A 78 -14.36 -18.67 6.34
C PHE A 78 -14.79 -19.75 5.33
N VAL A 79 -16.07 -19.78 4.94
CA VAL A 79 -16.58 -20.72 3.93
C VAL A 79 -15.87 -20.54 2.59
N LEU A 80 -15.64 -19.30 2.15
CA LEU A 80 -14.92 -19.02 0.90
C LEU A 80 -13.48 -19.56 0.93
N ARG A 81 -12.77 -19.41 2.05
CA ARG A 81 -11.43 -20.00 2.21
C ARG A 81 -11.46 -21.51 2.14
N LEU A 82 -12.43 -22.16 2.80
CA LEU A 82 -12.59 -23.62 2.73
C LEU A 82 -12.91 -24.09 1.32
N ILE A 83 -13.68 -23.33 0.54
CA ILE A 83 -13.95 -23.66 -0.86
C ILE A 83 -12.65 -23.58 -1.69
N VAL A 84 -11.81 -22.55 -1.50
CA VAL A 84 -10.52 -22.45 -2.19
C VAL A 84 -9.61 -23.64 -1.84
N GLU A 85 -9.46 -23.96 -0.56
CA GLU A 85 -8.67 -25.12 -0.11
C GLU A 85 -9.22 -26.45 -0.66
N PHE A 86 -10.55 -26.58 -0.74
CA PHE A 86 -11.18 -27.72 -1.39
C PHE A 86 -10.84 -27.80 -2.88
N MET A 87 -10.85 -26.67 -3.59
CA MET A 87 -10.48 -26.61 -5.00
C MET A 87 -8.99 -26.94 -5.23
N ASP A 88 -8.11 -26.47 -4.35
CA ASP A 88 -6.66 -26.75 -4.42
C ASP A 88 -6.37 -28.24 -4.17
N LYS A 89 -7.10 -28.88 -3.24
CA LYS A 89 -6.97 -30.32 -2.95
C LYS A 89 -7.54 -31.21 -4.08
N PHE A 90 -8.49 -30.71 -4.86
CA PHE A 90 -9.16 -31.44 -5.95
C PHE A 90 -9.04 -30.68 -7.28
N PRO A 91 -7.85 -30.63 -7.91
CA PRO A 91 -7.47 -29.66 -8.96
C PRO A 91 -8.18 -29.76 -10.32
N PHE A 92 -9.23 -30.56 -10.48
CA PHE A 92 -9.99 -30.68 -11.74
C PHE A 92 -11.14 -29.66 -11.85
N VAL A 93 -11.06 -28.54 -11.12
CA VAL A 93 -12.13 -27.53 -11.03
C VAL A 93 -12.13 -26.55 -12.22
N GLU A 94 -11.02 -26.42 -12.94
CA GLU A 94 -10.95 -25.54 -14.11
C GLU A 94 -11.87 -26.01 -15.26
N ASP A 95 -11.98 -27.33 -15.47
CA ASP A 95 -12.91 -27.92 -16.44
C ASP A 95 -14.37 -27.59 -16.08
N PHE A 96 -14.71 -27.48 -14.79
CA PHE A 96 -16.05 -27.18 -14.30
C PHE A 96 -16.47 -25.72 -14.58
N PHE A 97 -15.60 -24.73 -14.39
CA PHE A 97 -15.93 -23.34 -14.73
C PHE A 97 -16.04 -23.11 -16.24
N SER A 98 -15.39 -23.96 -17.04
CA SER A 98 -15.51 -23.94 -18.50
C SER A 98 -16.83 -24.53 -19.00
N GLU A 99 -17.37 -25.57 -18.33
CA GLU A 99 -18.66 -26.19 -18.66
C GLU A 99 -19.86 -25.48 -17.99
N ALA A 100 -19.66 -24.83 -16.84
CA ALA A 100 -20.70 -24.11 -16.11
C ALA A 100 -20.92 -22.72 -16.70
N GLY A 101 -21.75 -22.62 -17.74
CA GLY A 101 -22.25 -21.34 -18.23
C GLY A 101 -22.76 -20.46 -17.08
N CYS A 102 -22.35 -19.19 -17.08
CA CYS A 102 -22.64 -18.22 -16.02
C CYS A 102 -24.11 -18.28 -15.58
N VAL A 103 -24.33 -18.67 -14.32
CA VAL A 103 -25.67 -18.73 -13.72
C VAL A 103 -26.23 -17.31 -13.66
N SER A 104 -27.30 -17.05 -14.42
CA SER A 104 -28.03 -15.79 -14.38
C SER A 104 -28.53 -15.51 -12.95
N ARG A 105 -28.14 -14.37 -12.40
CA ARG A 105 -28.44 -13.95 -11.03
C ARG A 105 -29.95 -13.77 -10.86
N SER A 106 -30.59 -14.64 -10.08
CA SER A 106 -31.97 -14.41 -9.64
C SER A 106 -31.98 -13.37 -8.51
N ASN A 107 -32.82 -12.34 -8.64
CA ASN A 107 -32.92 -11.22 -7.71
C ASN A 107 -33.53 -11.58 -6.33
N GLN A 108 -33.79 -12.86 -6.05
CA GLN A 108 -34.46 -13.31 -4.82
C GLN A 108 -33.75 -14.45 -4.08
N ILE A 109 -32.50 -14.80 -4.47
CA ILE A 109 -31.77 -15.89 -3.81
C ILE A 109 -31.07 -15.34 -2.56
N SER A 110 -31.40 -15.89 -1.38
CA SER A 110 -30.66 -15.59 -0.14
C SER A 110 -29.22 -16.10 -0.21
N LEU A 111 -28.32 -15.49 0.54
CA LEU A 111 -26.92 -15.91 0.55
C LEU A 111 -26.76 -17.36 1.02
N ALA A 112 -27.55 -17.79 2.02
CA ALA A 112 -27.68 -19.20 2.40
C ALA A 112 -27.98 -20.11 1.20
N SER A 113 -29.00 -19.77 0.40
CA SER A 113 -29.43 -20.58 -0.73
C SER A 113 -28.37 -20.66 -1.82
N LEU A 114 -27.63 -19.55 -2.04
CA LEU A 114 -26.54 -19.51 -3.00
C LEU A 114 -25.36 -20.37 -2.55
N LEU A 115 -24.94 -20.23 -1.28
CA LEU A 115 -23.83 -21.00 -0.72
C LEU A 115 -24.14 -22.50 -0.72
N ARG A 116 -25.37 -22.87 -0.35
CA ARG A 116 -25.83 -24.26 -0.38
C ARG A 116 -25.85 -24.82 -1.79
N LEU A 117 -26.34 -24.06 -2.78
CA LEU A 117 -26.36 -24.48 -4.19
C LEU A 117 -24.95 -24.68 -4.75
N VAL A 118 -24.02 -23.78 -4.43
CA VAL A 118 -22.61 -23.91 -4.83
C VAL A 118 -21.99 -25.14 -4.18
N TRP A 119 -22.17 -25.33 -2.88
CA TRP A 119 -21.63 -26.46 -2.15
C TRP A 119 -22.21 -27.81 -2.58
N ASP A 120 -23.53 -27.93 -2.73
CA ASP A 120 -24.19 -29.15 -3.18
C ASP A 120 -23.67 -29.60 -4.56
N ARG A 121 -23.34 -28.64 -5.44
CA ARG A 121 -22.69 -28.96 -6.72
C ARG A 121 -21.25 -29.42 -6.54
N LEU A 122 -20.44 -28.71 -5.74
CA LEU A 122 -19.05 -29.09 -5.47
C LEU A 122 -18.93 -30.46 -4.79
N LYS A 123 -19.83 -30.79 -3.87
CA LYS A 123 -19.85 -32.07 -3.14
C LYS A 123 -20.09 -33.27 -4.05
N THR A 124 -20.77 -33.09 -5.18
CA THR A 124 -20.98 -34.18 -6.17
C THR A 124 -19.78 -34.41 -7.10
N MET A 125 -18.73 -33.57 -7.04
CA MET A 125 -17.54 -33.69 -7.89
C MET A 125 -16.73 -34.97 -7.66
N PRO A 126 -16.36 -35.35 -6.42
CA PRO A 126 -15.53 -36.54 -6.20
C PRO A 126 -16.18 -37.83 -6.75
N ASP A 127 -17.51 -37.94 -6.66
CA ASP A 127 -18.29 -39.08 -7.16
C ASP A 127 -18.49 -39.07 -8.68
N SER A 128 -18.52 -37.89 -9.31
CA SER A 128 -18.64 -37.75 -10.76
C SER A 128 -17.30 -37.91 -11.47
N ILE A 129 -16.20 -37.50 -10.85
CA ILE A 129 -14.82 -37.76 -11.28
C ILE A 129 -14.52 -39.26 -11.16
N SER A 130 -14.85 -39.90 -10.02
CA SER A 130 -14.71 -41.35 -9.85
C SER A 130 -15.50 -42.13 -10.91
N ARG A 131 -16.71 -41.68 -11.27
CA ARG A 131 -17.49 -42.28 -12.36
C ARG A 131 -16.95 -41.98 -13.76
N ARG A 132 -16.35 -40.82 -14.02
CA ARG A 132 -15.68 -40.49 -15.30
C ARG A 132 -14.40 -41.32 -15.47
N MET A 133 -13.61 -41.51 -14.41
CA MET A 133 -12.43 -42.39 -14.43
C MET A 133 -12.83 -43.86 -14.64
N VAL A 134 -13.91 -44.34 -14.01
CA VAL A 134 -14.46 -45.69 -14.22
C VAL A 134 -15.05 -45.87 -15.62
N LYS A 135 -15.62 -44.81 -16.22
CA LYS A 135 -16.10 -44.84 -17.63
C LYS A 135 -14.96 -44.80 -18.64
N ASN A 136 -13.85 -44.10 -18.35
CA ASN A 136 -12.67 -44.10 -19.22
C ASN A 136 -11.83 -45.37 -19.08
N SER A 137 -11.91 -46.10 -17.96
CA SER A 137 -11.36 -47.46 -17.81
C SER A 137 -12.34 -48.56 -18.26
N GLY A 138 -13.57 -48.21 -18.62
CA GLY A 138 -14.65 -49.15 -18.95
C GLY A 138 -14.70 -49.63 -20.40
N ASN A 139 -13.71 -49.25 -21.22
CA ASN A 139 -13.60 -49.67 -22.61
C ASN A 139 -12.49 -50.70 -22.86
N GLU A 140 -12.08 -51.45 -21.84
CA GLU A 140 -11.37 -52.71 -22.03
C GLU A 140 -12.19 -53.88 -21.47
N THR A 141 -12.45 -54.82 -22.36
CA THR A 141 -13.28 -55.99 -22.18
C THR A 141 -12.80 -56.91 -21.04
N GLY A 142 -13.68 -57.12 -20.06
CA GLY A 142 -13.99 -58.43 -19.46
C GLY A 142 -12.89 -59.15 -18.66
N LYS A 143 -13.06 -59.18 -17.33
CA LYS A 143 -13.40 -60.38 -16.54
C LYS A 143 -13.27 -60.10 -15.04
N THR A 144 -14.33 -60.41 -14.32
CA THR A 144 -14.45 -60.50 -12.87
C THR A 144 -13.34 -61.40 -12.31
N PHE A 145 -12.53 -60.88 -11.39
CA PHE A 145 -11.59 -61.69 -10.59
C PHE A 145 -12.20 -61.93 -9.20
N GLU A 146 -12.80 -63.11 -9.02
CA GLU A 146 -13.04 -63.68 -7.69
C GLU A 146 -11.71 -64.25 -7.17
N ALA A 147 -11.26 -63.74 -6.02
CA ALA A 147 -10.05 -64.20 -5.37
C ALA A 147 -10.28 -65.54 -4.65
N SER A 148 -10.00 -66.65 -5.34
CA SER A 148 -9.80 -67.95 -4.69
C SER A 148 -8.37 -68.05 -4.17
N LYS A 149 -8.23 -68.23 -2.84
CA LYS A 149 -6.95 -68.55 -2.20
C LYS A 149 -6.51 -69.94 -2.65
N VAL A 150 -5.45 -70.04 -3.45
CA VAL A 150 -4.75 -71.30 -3.69
C VAL A 150 -3.31 -71.15 -3.21
N SER A 151 -3.02 -71.82 -2.09
CA SER A 151 -1.67 -72.08 -1.61
C SER A 151 -1.23 -73.42 -2.19
N GLN A 152 -0.13 -73.45 -2.95
CA GLN A 152 0.59 -74.69 -3.26
C GLN A 152 2.07 -74.36 -3.57
N SER A 153 2.97 -74.83 -2.72
CA SER A 153 4.38 -75.02 -3.06
C SER A 153 4.72 -76.50 -2.89
N SER A 154 4.92 -77.19 -4.00
CA SER A 154 5.85 -78.31 -4.08
C SER A 154 6.24 -78.46 -5.55
N GLN A 155 7.53 -78.27 -5.85
CA GLN A 155 8.28 -79.19 -6.72
C GLN A 155 9.74 -78.76 -6.86
N ALA A 156 10.62 -79.70 -6.52
CA ALA A 156 11.95 -79.79 -7.06
C ALA A 156 11.87 -80.40 -8.48
N SER A 157 12.37 -79.70 -9.49
CA SER A 157 12.96 -80.29 -10.71
C SER A 157 13.77 -79.22 -11.45
N SER A 158 14.77 -79.66 -12.20
CA SER A 158 15.95 -78.95 -12.70
C SER A 158 15.74 -77.92 -13.83
N THR A 159 14.65 -77.15 -13.76
CA THR A 159 14.46 -75.89 -14.48
C THR A 159 13.75 -74.98 -13.51
N VAL A 160 14.41 -73.90 -13.07
CA VAL A 160 13.88 -72.94 -12.09
C VAL A 160 12.75 -72.15 -12.77
N ASN A 161 11.60 -72.79 -12.92
CA ASN A 161 10.38 -72.12 -13.31
C ASN A 161 9.87 -71.43 -12.04
N TYR A 162 10.04 -70.10 -11.99
CA TYR A 162 9.46 -69.28 -10.94
C TYR A 162 7.97 -69.53 -10.85
N CYS A 163 7.41 -69.51 -9.64
CA CYS A 163 5.96 -69.63 -9.51
C CYS A 163 5.27 -68.47 -10.24
N GLU A 164 4.01 -68.68 -10.62
CA GLU A 164 3.22 -67.69 -11.36
C GLU A 164 3.20 -66.33 -10.65
N SER A 165 3.05 -66.32 -9.32
CA SER A 165 3.09 -65.10 -8.52
C SER A 165 4.43 -64.36 -8.57
N CYS A 166 5.55 -65.08 -8.50
CA CYS A 166 6.90 -64.49 -8.63
C CYS A 166 7.14 -63.93 -10.04
N THR A 167 6.61 -64.62 -11.06
CA THR A 167 6.70 -64.19 -12.46
C THR A 167 5.86 -62.93 -12.72
N LEU A 168 4.64 -62.88 -12.21
CA LEU A 168 3.76 -61.71 -12.31
C LEU A 168 4.34 -60.52 -11.56
N ALA A 169 4.84 -60.73 -10.34
CA ALA A 169 5.51 -59.70 -9.56
C ALA A 169 6.75 -59.17 -10.31
N GLY A 170 7.63 -60.02 -10.82
CA GLY A 170 8.79 -59.59 -11.61
C GLY A 170 8.42 -58.76 -12.83
N LYS A 171 7.37 -59.15 -13.57
CA LYS A 171 6.86 -58.36 -14.71
C LYS A 171 6.33 -56.99 -14.28
N ALA A 172 5.58 -56.92 -13.17
CA ALA A 172 5.07 -55.66 -12.64
C ALA A 172 6.20 -54.72 -12.22
N ILE A 173 7.28 -55.24 -11.61
CA ILE A 173 8.46 -54.47 -11.24
C ILE A 173 9.15 -53.90 -12.49
N LEU A 174 9.37 -54.73 -13.53
CA LEU A 174 9.96 -54.26 -14.79
C LEU A 174 9.11 -53.16 -15.46
N GLN A 175 7.79 -53.35 -15.48
CA GLN A 175 6.87 -52.34 -16.00
C GLN A 175 6.95 -51.03 -15.22
N ALA A 176 7.02 -51.09 -13.89
CA ALA A 176 7.18 -49.92 -13.05
C ALA A 176 8.50 -49.19 -13.32
N ILE A 177 9.62 -49.92 -13.43
CA ILE A 177 10.93 -49.33 -13.76
C ILE A 177 10.89 -48.63 -15.12
N ASN A 178 10.36 -49.30 -16.15
CA ASN A 178 10.29 -48.74 -17.49
C ASN A 178 9.37 -47.50 -17.55
N ALA A 179 8.24 -47.52 -16.84
CA ALA A 179 7.34 -46.37 -16.77
C ALA A 179 8.01 -45.17 -16.09
N ILE A 180 8.79 -45.40 -15.03
CA ILE A 180 9.55 -44.35 -14.36
C ILE A 180 10.62 -43.77 -15.31
N GLU A 181 11.40 -44.62 -15.98
CA GLU A 181 12.41 -44.16 -16.94
C GLU A 181 11.80 -43.34 -18.08
N GLN A 182 10.64 -43.75 -18.58
CA GLN A 182 9.90 -43.01 -19.60
C GLN A 182 9.50 -41.62 -19.09
N VAL A 183 8.95 -41.50 -17.87
CA VAL A 183 8.59 -40.20 -17.28
C VAL A 183 9.81 -39.30 -17.15
N PHE A 184 10.95 -39.82 -16.71
CA PHE A 184 12.17 -39.04 -16.60
C PHE A 184 12.67 -38.55 -17.96
N LEU A 185 12.59 -39.40 -19.00
CA LEU A 185 13.01 -39.04 -20.34
C LEU A 185 12.06 -38.00 -20.99
N GLU A 186 10.75 -38.21 -20.90
CA GLU A 186 9.74 -37.29 -21.44
C GLU A 186 9.81 -35.90 -20.80
N ASN A 187 10.06 -35.85 -19.49
CA ASN A 187 10.13 -34.59 -18.73
C ASN A 187 11.55 -34.01 -18.65
N LYS A 188 12.54 -34.63 -19.33
CA LYS A 188 13.96 -34.23 -19.29
C LYS A 188 14.51 -34.10 -17.87
N LEU A 189 14.03 -34.95 -16.96
CA LEU A 189 14.45 -34.98 -15.57
C LEU A 189 15.76 -35.77 -15.44
N ILE A 190 16.65 -35.29 -14.59
CA ILE A 190 17.87 -36.01 -14.24
C ILE A 190 17.50 -37.00 -13.13
N SER A 191 17.71 -38.28 -13.39
CA SER A 191 17.61 -39.31 -12.36
C SER A 191 18.98 -39.57 -11.74
N VAL A 192 19.04 -39.48 -10.42
CA VAL A 192 20.20 -39.82 -9.61
C VAL A 192 20.23 -41.33 -9.33
N ALA A 193 19.06 -41.98 -9.29
CA ALA A 193 18.91 -43.42 -9.07
C ALA A 193 18.83 -44.26 -10.37
N ALA A 194 19.26 -43.72 -11.51
CA ALA A 194 19.19 -44.41 -12.81
C ALA A 194 19.97 -45.74 -12.80
N THR A 195 21.19 -45.73 -12.25
CA THR A 195 22.04 -46.92 -12.12
C THR A 195 21.42 -47.96 -11.17
N GLU A 196 20.81 -47.52 -10.07
CA GLU A 196 20.13 -48.42 -9.12
C GLU A 196 18.92 -49.10 -9.76
N ARG A 197 18.18 -48.40 -10.65
CA ARG A 197 17.05 -49.00 -11.39
C ARG A 197 17.51 -50.03 -12.41
N ASP A 198 18.60 -49.78 -13.11
CA ASP A 198 19.20 -50.76 -14.03
C ASP A 198 19.70 -52.01 -13.29
N GLU A 199 20.31 -51.84 -12.11
CA GLU A 199 20.66 -52.97 -11.24
C GLU A 199 19.42 -53.74 -10.77
N CYS A 200 18.33 -53.03 -10.42
CA CYS A 200 17.07 -53.67 -10.04
C CYS A 200 16.50 -54.53 -11.16
N LYS A 201 16.61 -54.14 -12.45
CA LYS A 201 16.16 -54.98 -13.58
C LYS A 201 16.85 -56.35 -13.60
N ASN A 202 18.15 -56.37 -13.29
CA ASN A 202 18.96 -57.60 -13.28
C ASN A 202 18.68 -58.45 -12.03
N ASP A 203 18.47 -57.80 -10.88
CA ASP A 203 18.25 -58.45 -9.59
C ASP A 203 16.88 -59.15 -9.46
N ILE A 204 15.92 -58.91 -10.36
CA ILE A 204 14.56 -59.49 -10.30
C ILE A 204 14.55 -61.02 -10.29
N TYR A 205 15.56 -61.64 -10.88
CA TYR A 205 15.69 -63.09 -10.99
C TYR A 205 16.59 -63.68 -9.89
N GLU A 206 17.52 -62.89 -9.36
CA GLU A 206 18.53 -63.34 -8.39
C GLU A 206 18.16 -63.03 -6.93
N LYS A 207 17.23 -62.10 -6.71
CA LYS A 207 16.78 -61.64 -5.38
C LYS A 207 15.28 -61.78 -5.20
N THR A 208 14.83 -61.66 -3.96
CA THR A 208 13.39 -61.64 -3.66
C THR A 208 12.75 -60.38 -4.24
N GLN A 209 11.53 -60.50 -4.75
CA GLN A 209 10.77 -59.38 -5.33
C GLN A 209 10.59 -58.24 -4.31
N TRP A 210 10.48 -58.60 -3.03
CA TRP A 210 10.43 -57.64 -1.93
C TRP A 210 11.73 -56.83 -1.80
N ALA A 211 12.89 -57.47 -1.89
CA ALA A 211 14.19 -56.79 -1.81
C ALA A 211 14.40 -55.84 -3.00
N VAL A 212 14.03 -56.27 -4.21
CA VAL A 212 14.09 -55.43 -5.41
C VAL A 212 13.13 -54.25 -5.31
N MET A 213 11.88 -54.49 -4.89
CA MET A 213 10.91 -53.40 -4.71
C MET A 213 11.33 -52.40 -3.65
N SER A 214 11.86 -52.87 -2.53
CA SER A 214 12.34 -51.98 -1.46
C SER A 214 13.47 -51.06 -1.95
N ARG A 215 14.39 -51.60 -2.76
CA ARG A 215 15.48 -50.83 -3.38
C ARG A 215 14.95 -49.85 -4.42
N LEU A 216 14.04 -50.29 -5.28
CA LEU A 216 13.38 -49.45 -6.28
C LEU A 216 12.63 -48.27 -5.62
N THR A 217 11.85 -48.53 -4.57
CA THR A 217 11.13 -47.48 -3.83
C THR A 217 12.07 -46.47 -3.20
N LYS A 218 13.22 -46.93 -2.68
CA LYS A 218 14.25 -46.02 -2.15
C LYS A 218 14.83 -45.11 -3.26
N GLY A 219 15.19 -45.69 -4.41
CA GLY A 219 15.69 -44.93 -5.55
C GLY A 219 14.68 -43.91 -6.09
N ILE A 220 13.39 -44.28 -6.14
CA ILE A 220 12.30 -43.35 -6.46
C ILE A 220 12.24 -42.21 -5.45
N GLY A 221 12.34 -42.51 -4.15
CA GLY A 221 12.36 -41.49 -3.09
C GLY A 221 13.48 -40.47 -3.30
N THR A 222 14.70 -40.94 -3.56
CA THR A 222 15.87 -40.06 -3.81
C THR A 222 15.69 -39.18 -5.04
N ASP A 223 15.12 -39.73 -6.12
CA ASP A 223 14.85 -38.95 -7.32
C ASP A 223 13.76 -37.90 -7.12
N VAL A 224 12.68 -38.23 -6.39
CA VAL A 224 11.61 -37.30 -6.05
C VAL A 224 12.14 -36.17 -5.16
N GLU A 225 12.94 -36.49 -4.15
CA GLU A 225 13.59 -35.49 -3.29
C GLU A 225 14.49 -34.56 -4.09
N THR A 226 15.29 -35.10 -5.02
CA THR A 226 16.18 -34.30 -5.87
C THR A 226 15.38 -33.38 -6.80
N ALA A 227 14.33 -33.90 -7.44
CA ALA A 227 13.47 -33.12 -8.32
C ALA A 227 12.77 -31.98 -7.55
N LEU A 228 12.30 -32.24 -6.33
CA LEU A 228 11.71 -31.23 -5.44
C LEU A 228 12.73 -30.15 -5.05
N MET A 229 13.97 -30.52 -4.73
CA MET A 229 15.02 -29.55 -4.43
C MET A 229 15.31 -28.63 -5.62
N MET A 230 15.47 -29.19 -6.82
CA MET A 230 15.71 -28.41 -8.04
C MET A 230 14.54 -27.48 -8.37
N ALA A 231 13.29 -27.95 -8.21
CA ALA A 231 12.09 -27.13 -8.41
C ALA A 231 12.02 -25.96 -7.41
N ASN A 232 12.33 -26.21 -6.13
CA ASN A 232 12.39 -25.18 -5.11
C ASN A 232 13.48 -24.15 -5.40
N GLU A 233 14.67 -24.58 -5.79
CA GLU A 233 15.76 -23.67 -6.16
C GLU A 233 15.40 -22.81 -7.38
N SER A 234 14.81 -23.42 -8.42
CA SER A 234 14.33 -22.69 -9.59
C SER A 234 13.24 -21.67 -9.23
N ASN A 235 12.32 -22.00 -8.32
CA ASN A 235 11.28 -21.10 -7.86
C ASN A 235 11.87 -19.93 -7.06
N LEU A 236 12.84 -20.20 -6.17
CA LEU A 236 13.55 -19.16 -5.42
C LEU A 236 14.29 -18.19 -6.35
N ARG A 237 14.98 -18.70 -7.38
CA ARG A 237 15.64 -17.85 -8.41
C ARG A 237 14.62 -17.01 -9.17
N ALA A 238 13.51 -17.61 -9.63
CA ALA A 238 12.45 -16.88 -10.31
C ALA A 238 11.80 -15.81 -9.42
N GLN A 239 11.67 -16.05 -8.11
CA GLN A 239 11.19 -15.04 -7.17
C GLN A 239 12.18 -13.90 -6.96
N ALA A 240 13.48 -14.20 -6.89
CA ALA A 240 14.53 -13.18 -6.83
C ALA A 240 14.48 -12.29 -8.07
N ASP A 241 14.44 -12.89 -9.27
CA ASP A 241 14.34 -12.17 -10.53
C ASP A 241 13.10 -11.26 -10.56
N ARG A 242 11.94 -11.74 -10.12
CA ARG A 242 10.71 -10.92 -10.03
C ARG A 242 10.88 -9.71 -9.12
N ARG A 243 11.53 -9.89 -7.95
CA ARG A 243 11.79 -8.77 -7.01
C ARG A 243 12.71 -7.72 -7.63
N ASP A 244 13.72 -8.15 -8.36
CA ASP A 244 14.66 -7.25 -9.05
C ASP A 244 13.96 -6.46 -10.17
N HIS A 245 13.11 -7.13 -10.96
CA HIS A 245 12.27 -6.45 -11.96
C HIS A 245 11.30 -5.46 -11.32
N ASP A 246 10.63 -5.82 -10.22
CA ASP A 246 9.74 -4.91 -9.48
C ASP A 246 10.49 -3.72 -8.88
N HIS A 247 11.76 -3.90 -8.50
CA HIS A 247 12.61 -2.81 -8.05
C HIS A 247 12.96 -1.87 -9.21
N ALA A 248 13.36 -2.40 -10.37
CA ALA A 248 13.65 -1.62 -11.57
C ALA A 248 12.42 -0.84 -12.05
N ILE A 249 11.24 -1.45 -12.06
CA ILE A 249 9.97 -0.78 -12.41
C ILE A 249 9.70 0.39 -11.47
N ARG A 250 9.92 0.22 -10.16
CA ARG A 250 9.74 1.31 -9.18
C ARG A 250 10.72 2.47 -9.43
N GLN A 251 11.98 2.18 -9.74
CA GLN A 251 12.97 3.20 -10.07
C GLN A 251 12.62 3.97 -11.35
N LEU A 252 12.16 3.26 -12.39
CA LEU A 252 11.72 3.89 -13.65
C LEU A 252 10.50 4.78 -13.43
N ARG A 253 9.51 4.34 -12.64
CA ARG A 253 8.35 5.17 -12.28
C ARG A 253 8.74 6.42 -11.49
N ALA A 254 9.67 6.30 -10.54
CA ALA A 254 10.19 7.45 -9.81
C ALA A 254 10.92 8.44 -10.74
N SER A 255 11.69 7.93 -11.70
CA SER A 255 12.39 8.77 -12.68
C SER A 255 11.42 9.48 -13.61
N LEU A 256 10.39 8.78 -14.11
CA LEU A 256 9.35 9.35 -14.96
C LEU A 256 8.59 10.47 -14.25
N THR A 257 8.15 10.24 -13.01
CA THR A 257 7.44 11.27 -12.23
C THR A 257 8.31 12.50 -11.93
N MET A 258 9.61 12.33 -11.71
CA MET A 258 10.53 13.48 -11.60
C MET A 258 10.66 14.24 -12.93
N GLN A 259 10.70 13.53 -14.06
CA GLN A 259 10.76 14.14 -15.38
C GLN A 259 9.48 14.92 -15.71
N GLU A 260 8.30 14.35 -15.40
CA GLU A 260 7.00 15.01 -15.56
C GLU A 260 6.92 16.32 -14.75
N LYS A 261 7.32 16.28 -13.47
CA LYS A 261 7.38 17.49 -12.63
C LYS A 261 8.34 18.54 -13.20
N ARG A 262 9.47 18.11 -13.77
CA ARG A 262 10.43 19.01 -14.41
C ARG A 262 9.84 19.63 -15.68
N THR A 263 9.11 18.87 -16.49
CA THR A 263 8.46 19.41 -17.70
C THR A 263 7.36 20.39 -17.34
N ASP A 264 6.59 20.12 -16.29
CA ASP A 264 5.55 21.04 -15.81
C ASP A 264 6.15 22.35 -15.30
N ALA A 265 7.25 22.28 -14.54
CA ALA A 265 7.97 23.46 -14.08
C ALA A 265 8.53 24.30 -15.24
N LEU A 266 9.13 23.64 -16.25
CA LEU A 266 9.60 24.32 -17.45
C LEU A 266 8.46 24.91 -18.28
N HIS A 267 7.28 24.27 -18.30
CA HIS A 267 6.11 24.84 -18.96
C HIS A 267 5.59 26.08 -18.25
N ALA A 268 5.55 26.09 -16.92
CA ALA A 268 5.20 27.25 -16.13
C ALA A 268 6.19 28.42 -16.36
N GLU A 269 7.49 28.14 -16.31
CA GLU A 269 8.54 29.14 -16.58
C GLU A 269 8.44 29.71 -18.01
N ASN A 270 8.21 28.86 -19.02
CA ASN A 270 7.99 29.32 -20.39
C ASN A 270 6.74 30.20 -20.52
N PHE A 271 5.68 29.90 -19.77
CA PHE A 271 4.46 30.72 -19.76
C PHE A 271 4.72 32.09 -19.14
N GLU A 272 5.44 32.16 -18.02
CA GLU A 272 5.85 33.41 -17.38
C GLU A 272 6.74 34.25 -18.29
N LEU A 273 7.77 33.64 -18.89
CA LEU A 273 8.65 34.32 -19.86
C LEU A 273 7.87 34.85 -21.05
N LYS A 274 6.85 34.14 -21.52
CA LYS A 274 6.01 34.60 -22.63
C LYS A 274 5.20 35.84 -22.25
N ASN A 275 4.68 35.91 -21.02
CA ASN A 275 3.97 37.09 -20.53
C ASN A 275 4.91 38.29 -20.40
N LEU A 276 6.08 38.10 -19.78
CA LEU A 276 7.11 39.15 -19.67
C LEU A 276 7.54 39.69 -21.04
N LEU A 277 7.65 38.80 -22.04
CA LEU A 277 8.00 39.19 -23.40
C LEU A 277 6.90 40.00 -24.08
N GLU A 278 5.63 39.72 -23.77
CA GLU A 278 4.50 40.51 -24.28
C GLU A 278 4.44 41.89 -23.60
N ASP A 279 4.60 41.95 -22.27
CA ASP A 279 4.68 43.21 -21.52
C ASP A 279 5.80 44.11 -22.06
N ALA A 280 6.99 43.53 -22.31
CA ALA A 280 8.13 44.26 -22.88
C ALA A 280 7.87 44.78 -24.30
N LYS A 281 7.05 44.07 -25.11
CA LYS A 281 6.63 44.59 -26.43
C LYS A 281 5.68 45.76 -26.28
N GLU A 282 4.69 45.66 -25.38
CA GLU A 282 3.75 46.75 -25.14
C GLU A 282 4.45 48.02 -24.63
N GLU A 283 5.43 47.86 -23.72
CA GLU A 283 6.25 48.96 -23.24
C GLU A 283 7.07 49.59 -24.37
N ARG A 284 7.71 48.78 -25.21
CA ARG A 284 8.44 49.27 -26.39
C ARG A 284 7.53 50.03 -27.37
N GLU A 285 6.31 49.58 -27.58
CA GLU A 285 5.34 50.29 -28.43
C GLU A 285 4.87 51.61 -27.80
N ARG A 286 4.80 51.69 -26.47
CA ARG A 286 4.50 52.92 -25.74
C ARG A 286 5.64 53.92 -25.87
N ASP A 287 6.87 53.48 -25.65
CA ASP A 287 8.08 54.30 -25.81
C ASP A 287 8.22 54.83 -27.24
N ALA A 288 7.92 54.00 -28.24
CA ALA A 288 7.93 54.42 -29.64
C ALA A 288 6.91 55.54 -29.91
N ARG A 289 5.69 55.44 -29.34
CA ARG A 289 4.65 56.48 -29.44
C ARG A 289 5.07 57.76 -28.72
N GLU A 290 5.62 57.66 -27.52
CA GLU A 290 6.12 58.82 -26.76
C GLU A 290 7.29 59.51 -27.48
N SER A 291 8.22 58.73 -28.04
CA SER A 291 9.33 59.25 -28.83
C SER A 291 8.85 60.03 -30.06
N GLU A 292 7.84 59.53 -30.78
CA GLU A 292 7.29 60.24 -31.94
C GLU A 292 6.58 61.54 -31.52
N ALA A 293 5.80 61.51 -30.43
CA ALA A 293 5.15 62.71 -29.89
C ALA A 293 6.18 63.78 -29.43
N LEU A 294 7.28 63.35 -28.81
CA LEU A 294 8.39 64.24 -28.43
C LEU A 294 9.06 64.85 -29.66
N LYS A 295 9.19 64.08 -30.74
CA LYS A 295 9.77 64.54 -32.01
C LYS A 295 8.88 65.61 -32.68
N GLU A 296 7.57 65.40 -32.73
CA GLU A 296 6.61 66.42 -33.20
C GLU A 296 6.68 67.70 -32.36
N ARG A 297 6.73 67.55 -31.02
CA ARG A 297 6.87 68.69 -30.10
C ARG A 297 8.18 69.44 -30.29
N ASN A 298 9.28 68.74 -30.59
CA ASN A 298 10.56 69.38 -30.90
C ASN A 298 10.51 70.16 -32.23
N GLU A 299 9.86 69.64 -33.27
CA GLU A 299 9.71 70.38 -34.53
C GLU A 299 8.84 71.63 -34.36
N THR A 300 7.72 71.55 -33.62
CA THR A 300 6.91 72.75 -33.32
C THR A 300 7.69 73.79 -32.49
N LEU A 301 8.49 73.36 -31.50
CA LEU A 301 9.37 74.26 -30.75
C LEU A 301 10.44 74.90 -31.65
N LYS A 302 10.98 74.16 -32.61
CA LYS A 302 11.95 74.68 -33.58
C LYS A 302 11.31 75.72 -34.51
N GLU A 303 10.09 75.49 -35.00
CA GLU A 303 9.35 76.47 -35.79
C GLU A 303 9.03 77.75 -35.01
N THR A 304 8.59 77.61 -33.76
CA THR A 304 8.30 78.77 -32.90
C THR A 304 9.56 79.57 -32.60
N LEU A 305 10.70 78.93 -32.32
CA LEU A 305 12.00 79.59 -32.17
C LEU A 305 12.42 80.33 -33.46
N GLU A 306 12.22 79.73 -34.62
CA GLU A 306 12.51 80.35 -35.92
C GLU A 306 11.63 81.60 -36.14
N ASN A 307 10.35 81.53 -35.76
CA ASN A 307 9.42 82.65 -35.85
C ASN A 307 9.82 83.79 -34.89
N ILE A 308 10.18 83.48 -33.65
CA ILE A 308 10.69 84.47 -32.68
C ILE A 308 11.96 85.14 -33.22
N ARG A 309 12.90 84.38 -33.81
CA ARG A 309 14.09 84.97 -34.46
C ARG A 309 13.71 85.95 -35.57
N ARG A 310 12.72 85.62 -36.42
CA ARG A 310 12.21 86.55 -37.46
C ARG A 310 11.58 87.79 -36.84
N GLN A 311 10.75 87.65 -35.81
CA GLN A 311 10.14 88.77 -35.10
C GLN A 311 11.17 89.68 -34.43
N MET A 312 12.20 89.11 -33.78
CA MET A 312 13.30 89.89 -33.22
C MET A 312 14.07 90.64 -34.30
N SER A 313 14.35 90.02 -35.45
CA SER A 313 14.99 90.70 -36.59
C SER A 313 14.15 91.87 -37.13
N MET A 314 12.83 91.70 -37.19
CA MET A 314 11.89 92.77 -37.56
C MET A 314 11.91 93.90 -36.53
N LEU A 315 11.82 93.59 -35.23
CA LEU A 315 11.91 94.57 -34.14
C LEU A 315 13.24 95.32 -34.17
N ASP A 316 14.35 94.66 -34.46
CA ASP A 316 15.66 95.29 -34.55
C ASP A 316 15.75 96.24 -35.77
N LYS A 317 15.09 95.89 -36.89
CA LYS A 317 14.89 96.80 -38.03
C LYS A 317 14.00 98.00 -37.67
N TYR A 318 12.88 97.79 -36.96
CA TYR A 318 12.01 98.88 -36.51
C TYR A 318 12.69 99.78 -35.48
N LYS A 319 13.48 99.21 -34.56
CA LYS A 319 14.31 99.96 -33.61
C LYS A 319 15.34 100.82 -34.33
N LYS A 320 16.03 100.29 -35.36
CA LYS A 320 16.90 101.09 -36.26
C LYS A 320 16.13 102.18 -37.00
N LYS A 321 14.86 101.95 -37.37
CA LYS A 321 14.01 102.92 -38.08
C LYS A 321 13.47 104.03 -37.15
N VAL A 322 13.14 103.70 -35.90
CA VAL A 322 12.69 104.65 -34.87
C VAL A 322 13.87 105.49 -34.34
N LEU A 323 15.09 104.94 -34.28
CA LEU A 323 16.32 105.70 -34.02
C LEU A 323 16.64 106.77 -35.09
N TYR A 324 16.00 106.73 -36.26
CA TYR A 324 16.10 107.76 -37.31
C TYR A 324 14.87 108.68 -37.42
N ARG A 325 13.83 108.50 -36.59
CA ARG A 325 12.64 109.35 -36.60
C ARG A 325 11.91 109.29 -35.25
N GLY A 326 12.25 110.21 -34.33
CA GLY A 326 11.46 110.35 -33.11
C GLY A 326 12.12 111.16 -32.00
N ALA A 327 12.31 112.46 -32.20
CA ALA A 327 12.19 113.41 -31.10
C ALA A 327 10.71 113.81 -31.06
N GLY A 328 9.97 113.49 -29.99
CA GLY A 328 8.67 114.14 -29.75
C GLY A 328 7.52 113.38 -29.11
N GLU A 329 7.64 112.12 -28.68
CA GLU A 329 6.53 111.43 -27.99
C GLU A 329 7.00 110.75 -26.70
N ASN A 330 7.34 111.55 -25.70
CA ASN A 330 8.02 111.08 -24.49
C ASN A 330 7.09 110.77 -23.30
N ASN A 331 5.76 110.92 -23.40
CA ASN A 331 4.86 110.75 -22.23
C ASN A 331 3.92 109.53 -22.29
N ILE A 332 3.45 109.11 -23.47
CA ILE A 332 2.57 107.92 -23.63
C ILE A 332 3.40 106.64 -23.68
N LEU A 333 4.54 106.65 -24.38
CA LEU A 333 5.49 105.53 -24.38
C LEU A 333 6.09 105.31 -22.98
N GLN A 334 6.22 106.38 -22.19
CA GLN A 334 6.74 106.29 -20.82
C GLN A 334 5.69 105.69 -19.87
N SER A 335 4.40 106.03 -20.00
CA SER A 335 3.34 105.40 -19.20
C SER A 335 3.10 103.94 -19.59
N GLN A 336 3.15 103.60 -20.87
CA GLN A 336 3.07 102.21 -21.34
C GLN A 336 4.31 101.39 -20.97
N ALA A 337 5.51 102.00 -20.94
CA ALA A 337 6.71 101.33 -20.46
C ALA A 337 6.66 101.07 -18.95
N VAL A 338 6.07 101.97 -18.16
CA VAL A 338 5.87 101.78 -16.72
C VAL A 338 4.89 100.65 -16.44
N THR A 339 3.72 100.62 -17.09
CA THR A 339 2.73 99.54 -16.88
C THR A 339 3.26 98.18 -17.36
N LEU A 340 4.02 98.14 -18.45
CA LEU A 340 4.69 96.92 -18.91
C LEU A 340 5.79 96.48 -17.93
N ALA A 341 6.55 97.41 -17.36
CA ALA A 341 7.56 97.11 -16.35
C ALA A 341 6.95 96.58 -15.04
N GLU A 342 5.82 97.14 -14.61
CA GLU A 342 5.05 96.67 -13.45
C GLU A 342 4.48 95.26 -13.68
N SER A 343 3.86 95.02 -14.85
CA SER A 343 3.36 93.70 -15.22
C SER A 343 4.48 92.65 -15.32
N LYS A 344 5.62 93.03 -15.90
CA LYS A 344 6.82 92.18 -15.96
C LYS A 344 7.34 91.85 -14.56
N LEU A 345 7.42 92.84 -13.67
CA LEU A 345 7.87 92.65 -12.30
C LEU A 345 6.95 91.69 -11.53
N GLU A 346 5.62 91.80 -11.73
CA GLU A 346 4.65 90.92 -11.09
C GLU A 346 4.72 89.48 -11.63
N LEU A 347 4.93 89.32 -12.94
CA LEU A 347 5.25 88.03 -13.56
C LEU A 347 6.55 87.43 -13.04
N GLU A 348 7.60 88.24 -12.84
CA GLU A 348 8.85 87.77 -12.26
C GLU A 348 8.66 87.28 -10.82
N LYS A 349 7.86 87.97 -10.00
CA LYS A 349 7.53 87.51 -8.64
C LYS A 349 6.77 86.18 -8.65
N THR A 350 5.78 86.01 -9.52
CA THR A 350 5.02 84.75 -9.61
C THR A 350 5.90 83.60 -10.11
N VAL A 351 6.77 83.84 -11.10
CA VAL A 351 7.75 82.83 -11.56
C VAL A 351 8.74 82.46 -10.45
N ILE A 352 9.20 83.42 -9.64
CA ILE A 352 10.06 83.13 -8.48
C ILE A 352 9.29 82.28 -7.45
N GLY A 353 8.02 82.61 -7.18
CA GLY A 353 7.16 81.84 -6.28
C GLY A 353 6.98 80.39 -6.75
N LEU A 354 6.61 80.18 -8.02
CA LEU A 354 6.43 78.86 -8.60
C LEU A 354 7.74 78.05 -8.64
N ARG A 355 8.88 78.69 -8.94
CA ARG A 355 10.20 78.04 -8.87
C ARG A 355 10.51 77.55 -7.46
N LYS A 356 10.18 78.35 -6.45
CA LYS A 356 10.35 77.95 -5.05
C LYS A 356 9.45 76.77 -4.70
N GLU A 357 8.17 76.81 -5.05
CA GLU A 357 7.24 75.68 -4.82
C GLU A 357 7.69 74.39 -5.51
N ILE A 358 8.19 74.47 -6.74
CA ILE A 358 8.74 73.30 -7.45
C ILE A 358 9.95 72.72 -6.71
N VAL A 359 10.86 73.58 -6.22
CA VAL A 359 12.03 73.13 -5.43
C VAL A 359 11.58 72.48 -4.12
N ASP A 360 10.69 73.14 -3.38
CA ASP A 360 10.16 72.62 -2.10
C ASP A 360 9.45 71.27 -2.30
N THR A 361 8.66 71.13 -3.37
CA THR A 361 7.96 69.89 -3.70
C THR A 361 8.94 68.78 -4.09
N ARG A 362 9.95 69.08 -4.93
CA ARG A 362 10.99 68.12 -5.32
C ARG A 362 11.77 67.64 -4.11
N ASP A 363 12.15 68.55 -3.23
CA ASP A 363 12.93 68.22 -2.04
C ASP A 363 12.10 67.36 -1.06
N ALA A 364 10.79 67.61 -0.94
CA ALA A 364 9.87 66.75 -0.20
C ALA A 364 9.76 65.32 -0.80
N TYR A 365 9.69 65.20 -2.13
CA TYR A 365 9.68 63.89 -2.81
C TYR A 365 10.99 63.13 -2.59
N LEU A 366 12.14 63.80 -2.72
CA LEU A 366 13.44 63.18 -2.48
C LEU A 366 13.56 62.69 -1.03
N GLU A 367 13.04 63.44 -0.07
CA GLU A 367 13.03 63.05 1.34
C GLU A 367 12.10 61.85 1.60
N ALA A 368 10.93 61.80 0.96
CA ALA A 368 10.05 60.64 1.02
C ALA A 368 10.70 59.39 0.41
N GLU A 369 11.37 59.53 -0.74
CA GLU A 369 12.11 58.43 -1.39
C GLU A 369 13.22 57.89 -0.48
N ARG A 370 14.00 58.78 0.16
CA ARG A 370 15.03 58.38 1.14
C ARG A 370 14.44 57.57 2.29
N ARG A 371 13.29 57.97 2.83
CA ARG A 371 12.61 57.23 3.91
C ARG A 371 12.12 55.87 3.44
N CYS A 372 11.55 55.77 2.24
CA CYS A 372 11.13 54.50 1.66
C CYS A 372 12.32 53.55 1.46
N ARG A 373 13.45 54.06 0.94
CA ARG A 373 14.68 53.26 0.81
C ARG A 373 15.20 52.77 2.17
N ALA A 374 15.22 53.63 3.19
CA ALA A 374 15.64 53.24 4.53
C ALA A 374 14.76 52.12 5.12
N LEU A 375 13.44 52.18 4.91
CA LEU A 375 12.51 51.13 5.35
C LEU A 375 12.70 49.82 4.59
N LEU A 376 12.98 49.89 3.28
CA LEU A 376 13.33 48.74 2.46
C LEU A 376 14.61 48.07 2.96
N ASP A 377 15.66 48.85 3.22
CA ASP A 377 16.93 48.34 3.76
C ASP A 377 16.73 47.68 5.13
N GLU A 378 15.91 48.26 6.00
CA GLU A 378 15.59 47.68 7.31
C GLU A 378 14.81 46.37 7.17
N SER A 379 13.85 46.31 6.24
CA SER A 379 13.09 45.09 5.92
C SER A 379 13.99 43.98 5.38
N CYS A 380 14.89 44.31 4.45
CA CYS A 380 15.89 43.37 3.91
C CYS A 380 16.77 42.80 5.02
N LYS A 381 17.31 43.63 5.91
CA LYS A 381 18.13 43.18 7.04
C LYS A 381 17.36 42.25 7.99
N ARG A 382 16.08 42.54 8.28
CA ARG A 382 15.25 41.65 9.09
C ARG A 382 15.00 40.31 8.41
N ASN A 383 14.74 40.32 7.11
CA ASN A 383 14.54 39.09 6.33
C ASN A 383 15.82 38.25 6.26
N GLU A 384 16.99 38.87 6.11
CA GLU A 384 18.29 38.17 6.17
C GLU A 384 18.52 37.54 7.54
N SER A 385 18.31 38.29 8.63
CA SER A 385 18.41 37.74 9.99
C SER A 385 17.44 36.57 10.23
N LEU A 386 16.21 36.69 9.75
CA LEU A 386 15.20 35.62 9.88
C LEU A 386 15.61 34.37 9.08
N LYS A 387 16.19 34.56 7.89
CA LYS A 387 16.71 33.48 7.06
C LYS A 387 17.86 32.76 7.76
N GLU A 388 18.80 33.49 8.34
CA GLU A 388 19.91 32.90 9.12
C GLU A 388 19.41 32.09 10.32
N ASP A 389 18.39 32.58 11.05
CA ASP A 389 17.76 31.85 12.16
C ASP A 389 17.11 30.53 11.69
N TYR A 390 16.41 30.56 10.54
CA TYR A 390 15.82 29.36 9.95
C TYR A 390 16.87 28.37 9.45
N GLU A 391 17.93 28.86 8.81
CA GLU A 391 19.04 28.00 8.37
C GLU A 391 19.74 27.35 9.58
N GLY A 392 19.94 28.10 10.68
CA GLY A 392 20.52 27.57 11.91
C GLY A 392 19.63 26.54 12.63
N THR A 393 18.31 26.72 12.60
CA THR A 393 17.36 25.72 13.14
C THR A 393 17.31 24.46 12.27
N VAL A 394 17.30 24.61 10.95
CA VAL A 394 17.37 23.46 10.02
C VAL A 394 18.67 22.68 10.21
N ALA A 395 19.81 23.35 10.31
CA ALA A 395 21.10 22.69 10.53
C ALA A 395 21.14 21.90 11.86
N ARG A 396 20.61 22.47 12.95
CA ARG A 396 20.47 21.76 14.24
C ARG A 396 19.61 20.50 14.11
N LEU A 397 18.44 20.61 13.50
CA LEU A 397 17.53 19.47 13.33
C LEU A 397 18.16 18.39 12.45
N GLN A 398 18.88 18.77 11.40
CA GLN A 398 19.63 17.81 10.57
C GLN A 398 20.72 17.09 11.35
N GLN A 399 21.45 17.80 12.21
CA GLN A 399 22.46 17.21 13.08
C GLN A 399 21.84 16.27 14.13
N GLU A 400 20.68 16.63 14.69
CA GLU A 400 19.95 15.80 15.64
C GLU A 400 19.42 14.53 14.97
N ILE A 401 18.87 14.63 13.76
CA ILE A 401 18.45 13.47 12.96
C ILE A 401 19.65 12.57 12.64
N ALA A 402 20.80 13.14 12.29
CA ALA A 402 22.02 12.37 12.04
C ALA A 402 22.50 11.65 13.31
N SER A 403 22.53 12.35 14.45
CA SER A 403 22.89 11.78 15.75
C SER A 403 21.94 10.64 16.18
N LEU A 404 20.64 10.82 15.98
CA LEU A 404 19.64 9.78 16.26
C LEU A 404 19.81 8.58 15.34
N ARG A 405 20.13 8.78 14.06
CA ARG A 405 20.43 7.70 13.12
C ARG A 405 21.68 6.93 13.51
N ASP A 406 22.75 7.63 13.89
CA ASP A 406 24.00 7.00 14.33
C ASP A 406 23.81 6.24 15.65
N SER A 407 23.03 6.78 16.58
CA SER A 407 22.63 6.10 17.81
C SER A 407 21.82 4.82 17.51
N LEU A 408 20.84 4.90 16.60
CA LEU A 408 20.05 3.73 16.17
C LEU A 408 20.94 2.65 15.54
N ILE A 409 21.92 3.05 14.73
CA ILE A 409 22.90 2.14 14.12
C ILE A 409 23.80 1.53 15.20
N SER A 410 24.22 2.29 16.21
CA SER A 410 25.02 1.78 17.33
C SER A 410 24.25 0.76 18.17
N ILE A 411 22.99 1.06 18.51
CA ILE A 411 22.08 0.13 19.22
C ILE A 411 21.86 -1.14 18.39
N GLY A 412 21.71 -1.01 17.06
CA GLY A 412 21.64 -2.16 16.15
C GLY A 412 22.88 -3.05 16.23
N ARG A 413 24.08 -2.45 16.18
CA ARG A 413 25.35 -3.18 16.27
C ARG A 413 25.58 -3.81 17.65
N GLU A 414 25.18 -3.15 18.73
CA GLU A 414 25.26 -3.70 20.09
C GLU A 414 24.31 -4.89 20.28
N ASN A 415 23.09 -4.80 19.74
CA ASN A 415 22.13 -5.92 19.76
C ASN A 415 22.61 -7.13 18.93
N GLU A 416 23.29 -6.90 17.80
CA GLU A 416 23.92 -7.97 17.03
C GLU A 416 25.12 -8.60 17.76
N ARG A 417 25.96 -7.80 18.42
CA ARG A 417 27.06 -8.32 19.25
C ARG A 417 26.55 -9.08 20.47
N ALA A 418 25.48 -8.63 21.12
CA ALA A 418 24.86 -9.32 22.25
C ALA A 418 24.22 -10.65 21.84
N ARG A 419 23.65 -10.75 20.63
CA ARG A 419 23.17 -12.03 20.07
C ARG A 419 24.30 -13.00 19.76
N ASN A 420 25.45 -12.51 19.29
CA ASN A 420 26.61 -13.34 19.00
C ASN A 420 27.42 -13.73 20.26
N ALA A 421 27.22 -13.05 21.39
CA ALA A 421 27.89 -13.34 22.66
C ALA A 421 27.05 -14.22 23.63
N ASN A 422 25.75 -14.40 23.39
CA ASN A 422 24.84 -15.17 24.25
C ASN A 422 24.64 -16.62 23.80
N ASP A 423 25.70 -17.27 23.33
CA ASP A 423 25.77 -18.74 23.28
C ASP A 423 26.62 -19.23 24.47
N GLY A 424 26.01 -19.17 25.65
CA GLY A 424 26.56 -19.76 26.88
C GLY A 424 26.71 -18.79 28.05
N GLY A 425 25.77 -18.86 29.00
CA GLY A 425 26.04 -18.40 30.38
C GLY A 425 24.88 -17.71 31.08
N THR A 426 24.26 -18.43 32.00
CA THR A 426 23.41 -17.93 33.08
C THR A 426 24.11 -16.84 33.88
N ILE A 427 23.44 -15.72 34.25
CA ILE A 427 23.73 -14.96 35.50
C ILE A 427 22.54 -14.08 35.92
N LYS A 428 22.39 -14.00 37.24
CA LYS A 428 21.43 -13.27 38.07
C LYS A 428 21.77 -11.77 38.22
N THR A 429 20.70 -10.97 38.35
CA THR A 429 20.46 -9.82 39.26
C THR A 429 21.48 -8.67 39.43
N ASN A 430 20.97 -7.45 39.20
CA ASN A 430 21.00 -6.22 40.05
C ASN A 430 21.72 -4.94 39.55
N ARG A 431 21.01 -3.82 39.80
CA ARG A 431 21.40 -2.39 39.94
C ARG A 431 21.61 -1.55 38.68
N GLU A 432 21.30 -0.25 38.63
CA GLU A 432 20.47 0.75 39.35
C GLU A 432 20.66 2.06 38.54
N ASP A 433 19.69 2.99 38.59
CA ASP A 433 19.70 4.40 38.15
C ASP A 433 19.70 4.69 36.62
N THR A 434 18.64 5.30 36.06
CA THR A 434 18.19 6.65 36.42
C THR A 434 16.70 6.83 36.16
N VAL A 435 16.00 7.30 37.20
CA VAL A 435 14.56 7.56 37.24
C VAL A 435 14.19 8.72 36.32
N LEU A 436 13.57 8.41 35.18
CA LEU A 436 12.62 9.31 34.53
C LEU A 436 11.23 9.02 35.12
N LYS A 437 10.42 10.06 35.33
CA LYS A 437 9.13 9.97 36.02
C LYS A 437 8.22 8.92 35.38
N PRO A 438 7.38 8.18 36.14
CA PRO A 438 6.67 6.98 35.67
C PRO A 438 5.54 7.24 34.67
N GLU A 439 5.29 8.49 34.27
CA GLU A 439 4.12 8.88 33.49
C GLU A 439 4.37 8.94 31.98
N ASP A 440 5.62 8.82 31.52
CA ASP A 440 5.97 8.94 30.09
C ASP A 440 6.86 7.80 29.54
N ASP A 441 6.91 6.62 30.21
CA ASP A 441 7.48 5.40 29.62
C ASP A 441 6.35 4.43 29.19
N PRO A 442 5.97 4.44 27.89
CA PRO A 442 4.88 3.60 27.39
C PRO A 442 5.19 2.11 27.48
N VAL A 443 6.46 1.70 27.57
CA VAL A 443 6.85 0.30 27.70
C VAL A 443 6.71 -0.16 29.16
N ALA A 444 7.09 0.69 30.12
CA ALA A 444 6.87 0.42 31.53
C ALA A 444 5.37 0.37 31.87
N ASP A 445 4.56 1.29 31.35
CA ASP A 445 3.10 1.29 31.55
C ASP A 445 2.45 0.04 30.97
N MET A 446 2.82 -0.34 29.74
CA MET A 446 2.32 -1.56 29.10
C MET A 446 2.76 -2.83 29.87
N THR A 447 3.97 -2.84 30.42
CA THR A 447 4.48 -3.94 31.25
C THR A 447 3.71 -4.03 32.57
N GLN A 448 3.45 -2.91 33.23
CA GLN A 448 2.65 -2.81 34.45
C GLN A 448 1.21 -3.27 34.18
N GLN A 449 0.63 -2.87 33.05
CA GLN A 449 -0.72 -3.25 32.63
C GLN A 449 -0.80 -4.74 32.30
N LEU A 450 0.22 -5.33 31.68
CA LEU A 450 0.32 -6.77 31.45
C LEU A 450 0.42 -7.56 32.77
N ILE A 451 1.21 -7.09 33.73
CA ILE A 451 1.32 -7.72 35.06
C ILE A 451 -0.03 -7.64 35.79
N SER A 452 -0.66 -6.47 35.83
CA SER A 452 -1.97 -6.26 36.43
C SER A 452 -3.06 -7.13 35.78
N ASN A 453 -3.07 -7.21 34.44
CA ASN A 453 -4.00 -8.08 33.72
C ASN A 453 -3.74 -9.56 34.02
N ARG A 454 -2.48 -9.98 34.14
CA ARG A 454 -2.12 -11.36 34.48
C ARG A 454 -2.59 -11.73 35.89
N GLU A 455 -2.41 -10.86 36.87
CA GLU A 455 -2.91 -11.04 38.24
C GLU A 455 -4.44 -11.09 38.28
N LYS A 456 -5.11 -10.24 37.49
CA LYS A 456 -6.58 -10.22 37.38
C LYS A 456 -7.12 -11.49 36.74
N ILE A 457 -6.46 -12.00 35.69
CA ILE A 457 -6.80 -13.29 35.08
C ILE A 457 -6.61 -14.42 36.09
N GLU A 458 -5.52 -14.43 36.84
CA GLU A 458 -5.27 -15.48 37.84
C GLU A 458 -6.31 -15.44 38.97
N MET A 459 -6.71 -14.25 39.42
CA MET A 459 -7.79 -14.08 40.40
C MET A 459 -9.12 -14.58 39.86
N LEU A 460 -9.48 -14.23 38.63
CA LEU A 460 -10.71 -14.68 37.96
C LEU A 460 -10.72 -16.20 37.76
N SER A 461 -9.58 -16.81 37.39
CA SER A 461 -9.44 -18.26 37.31
C SER A 461 -9.67 -18.92 38.67
N ARG A 462 -9.10 -18.38 39.75
CA ARG A 462 -9.35 -18.89 41.11
C ARG A 462 -10.82 -18.75 41.52
N GLN A 463 -11.51 -17.68 41.10
CA GLN A 463 -12.94 -17.52 41.33
C GLN A 463 -13.78 -18.51 40.51
N ASN A 464 -13.43 -18.73 39.25
CA ASN A 464 -14.09 -19.71 38.39
C ASN A 464 -13.94 -21.14 38.91
N ASP A 465 -12.78 -21.48 39.47
CA ASP A 465 -12.56 -22.77 40.12
C ASP A 465 -13.45 -22.95 41.36
N ARG A 466 -13.62 -21.89 42.17
CA ARG A 466 -14.52 -21.92 43.33
C ARG A 466 -15.98 -22.07 42.90
N LEU A 467 -16.39 -21.36 41.85
CA LEU A 467 -17.74 -21.46 41.29
C LEU A 467 -17.99 -22.85 40.69
N SER A 468 -17.02 -23.40 39.97
CA SER A 468 -17.09 -24.74 39.40
C SER A 468 -17.22 -25.81 40.49
N LYS A 469 -16.44 -25.72 41.57
CA LYS A 469 -16.59 -26.61 42.74
C LYS A 469 -17.97 -26.47 43.40
N THR A 470 -18.50 -25.25 43.48
CA THR A 470 -19.85 -25.02 44.01
C THR A 470 -20.94 -25.62 43.10
N LEU A 471 -20.80 -25.47 41.78
CA LEU A 471 -21.73 -26.06 40.80
C LEU A 471 -21.68 -27.60 40.80
N CYS A 472 -20.51 -28.20 40.98
CA CYS A 472 -20.38 -29.64 41.16
C CYS A 472 -21.13 -30.11 42.41
N ARG A 473 -20.94 -29.45 43.56
CA ARG A 473 -21.68 -29.77 44.80
C ARG A 473 -23.18 -29.62 44.64
N LEU A 474 -23.65 -28.59 43.92
CA LEU A 474 -25.07 -28.40 43.64
C LEU A 474 -25.64 -29.47 42.70
N ARG A 475 -24.85 -29.93 41.71
CA ARG A 475 -25.23 -31.08 40.86
C ARG A 475 -25.33 -32.37 41.67
N GLU A 476 -24.38 -32.62 42.56
CA GLU A 476 -24.41 -33.78 43.46
C GLU A 476 -25.61 -33.75 44.40
N TYR A 477 -25.92 -32.58 44.99
CA TYR A 477 -27.14 -32.39 45.79
C TYR A 477 -28.41 -32.60 44.97
N ARG A 478 -28.47 -32.09 43.74
CA ARG A 478 -29.63 -32.29 42.85
C ARG A 478 -29.81 -33.75 42.49
N GLY A 479 -28.70 -34.47 42.25
CA GLY A 479 -28.68 -35.92 42.02
C GLY A 479 -29.20 -36.70 43.23
N GLN A 480 -28.76 -36.36 44.43
CA GLN A 480 -29.23 -36.98 45.69
C GLN A 480 -30.71 -36.72 45.98
N VAL A 481 -31.21 -35.51 45.68
CA VAL A 481 -32.64 -35.15 45.83
C VAL A 481 -33.51 -35.91 44.82
N THR A 482 -33.02 -36.16 43.60
CA THR A 482 -33.74 -36.99 42.62
C THR A 482 -33.78 -38.47 42.98
N THR A 483 -32.70 -39.03 43.54
CA THR A 483 -32.70 -40.43 44.03
C THR A 483 -33.58 -40.61 45.28
N ASN A 484 -33.64 -39.63 46.18
CA ASN A 484 -34.50 -39.71 47.37
C ASN A 484 -36.00 -39.49 47.06
N ARG A 485 -36.36 -38.87 45.92
CA ARG A 485 -37.75 -38.79 45.44
C ARG A 485 -38.21 -40.02 44.67
N SER A 486 -37.28 -40.83 44.15
CA SER A 486 -37.60 -42.09 43.46
C SER A 486 -37.84 -43.27 44.42
N ASN A 487 -37.49 -43.12 45.70
CA ASN A 487 -37.62 -44.16 46.74
C ASN A 487 -38.71 -43.83 47.78
N LYS A 488 -39.68 -42.98 47.44
CA LYS A 488 -40.84 -42.70 48.28
C LYS A 488 -42.14 -43.06 47.59
#